data_AF-A0A9E0NRY4-F1
#
_entry.id   AF-A0A9E0NRY4-F1
#
_cell.length_a   1.000
_cell.length_b   1.000
_cell.length_c   1.000
_cell.angle_alpha   90.00
_cell.angle_beta   90.00
_cell.angle_gamma   90.00
#
_symmetry.space_group_name_H-M   'P 1'
#
loop_
_entity.id
_entity.type
_entity.pdbx_description
1 polymer ?
#
loop_
_entity_poly.entity_id
_entity_poly.type
_entity_poly.pdbx_seq_one_letter_code
_entity_poly.pdbx_strand_id
1 'polypeptide(L)' 'MPSSALRALRALLSRPAAVSVIRPAADLAEARRMAADLIAQDRRCSVRITAASRGFDVEVAA' A
#
# COMPACT_ATOMS: atom_id res chain seq x y z
N MET A 1 -20.79 23.91 -17.80
CA MET A 1 -19.47 23.34 -18.14
C MET A 1 -18.78 22.96 -16.83
N PRO A 2 -18.48 21.68 -16.54
CA PRO A 2 -17.77 21.34 -15.31
C PRO A 2 -16.34 21.84 -15.41
N SER A 3 -16.02 22.83 -14.57
CA SER A 3 -14.76 23.58 -14.56
C SER A 3 -13.55 22.64 -14.42
N SER A 4 -12.50 22.90 -15.18
CA SER A 4 -11.20 22.20 -15.10
C SER A 4 -10.64 22.13 -13.67
N ALA A 5 -10.95 23.15 -12.84
CA ALA A 5 -10.60 23.20 -11.43
C ALA A 5 -11.19 22.02 -10.61
N LEU A 6 -12.42 21.59 -10.91
CA LEU A 6 -13.06 20.44 -10.24
C LEU A 6 -12.42 19.10 -10.66
N ARG A 7 -11.94 18.98 -11.91
CA ARG A 7 -11.16 17.82 -12.35
C ARG A 7 -9.78 17.77 -11.71
N ALA A 8 -9.09 18.89 -11.60
CA ALA A 8 -7.77 18.97 -10.96
C ALA A 8 -7.85 18.62 -9.46
N LEU A 9 -8.87 19.12 -8.76
CA LEU A 9 -9.11 18.77 -7.37
C LEU A 9 -9.44 17.28 -7.19
N ARG A 10 -10.26 16.71 -8.07
CA ARG A 10 -10.55 15.26 -8.06
C ARG A 10 -9.29 14.44 -8.37
N ALA A 11 -8.44 14.86 -9.30
CA ALA A 11 -7.17 14.18 -9.58
C ALA A 11 -6.18 14.25 -8.41
N LEU A 12 -6.17 15.37 -7.66
CA LEU A 12 -5.38 15.52 -6.43
C LEU A 12 -5.90 14.66 -5.26
N LEU A 13 -7.22 14.45 -5.19
CA LEU A 13 -7.85 13.57 -4.19
C LEU A 13 -7.80 12.09 -4.60
N SER A 14 -7.69 11.80 -5.90
CA SER A 14 -7.41 10.47 -6.46
C SER A 14 -5.93 10.11 -6.42
N ARG A 15 -5.13 10.80 -5.59
CA ARG A 15 -3.72 10.47 -5.39
C ARG A 15 -3.68 8.98 -5.03
N PRO A 16 -3.06 8.14 -5.86
CA PRO A 16 -2.94 6.73 -5.53
C PRO A 16 -2.19 6.68 -4.21
N ALA A 17 -2.77 6.00 -3.21
CA ALA A 17 -2.05 5.68 -1.99
C ALA A 17 -0.66 5.21 -2.42
N ALA A 18 0.39 5.91 -2.00
CA ALA A 18 1.72 5.70 -2.55
C ALA A 18 2.14 4.29 -2.13
N VAL A 19 1.95 3.31 -3.03
CA VAL A 19 2.34 1.92 -2.78
C VAL A 19 3.86 1.89 -2.88
N SER A 20 4.51 2.12 -1.75
CA SER A 20 5.92 2.50 -1.69
C SER A 20 6.85 1.30 -1.60
N VAL A 21 6.36 0.12 -1.22
CA VAL A 21 7.22 -1.03 -0.95
C VAL A 21 6.48 -2.32 -1.25
N ILE A 22 6.97 -3.08 -2.23
CA ILE A 22 6.59 -4.48 -2.47
C ILE A 22 7.77 -5.34 -2.02
N ARG A 23 7.59 -6.14 -0.97
CA ARG A 23 8.59 -7.14 -0.56
C ARG A 23 7.98 -8.55 -0.66
N PRO A 24 8.66 -9.50 -1.32
CA PRO A 24 8.25 -10.89 -1.32
C PRO A 24 8.61 -11.55 0.02
N ALA A 25 7.66 -12.27 0.60
CA ALA A 25 7.83 -13.13 1.77
C ALA A 25 7.60 -14.59 1.38
N ALA A 26 8.37 -15.51 1.96
CA ALA A 26 8.32 -16.93 1.63
C ALA A 26 7.05 -17.60 2.20
N ASP A 27 6.59 -17.14 3.37
CA ASP A 27 5.41 -17.67 4.04
C ASP A 27 4.52 -16.57 4.65
N LEU A 28 3.31 -16.95 5.04
CA LEU A 28 2.32 -16.02 5.59
C LEU A 28 2.74 -15.48 6.98
N ALA A 29 3.52 -16.24 7.75
CA ALA A 29 3.96 -15.84 9.08
C ALA A 29 5.04 -14.74 8.99
N GLU A 30 5.95 -14.86 8.03
CA GLU A 30 6.92 -13.85 7.64
C GLU A 30 6.23 -12.59 7.12
N ALA A 31 5.29 -12.72 6.18
CA ALA A 31 4.53 -11.59 5.65
C ALA A 31 3.80 -10.81 6.75
N ARG A 32 3.21 -11.52 7.72
CA ARG A 32 2.55 -10.92 8.89
C ARG A 32 3.51 -10.20 9.83
N ARG A 33 4.69 -10.79 10.10
CA ARG A 33 5.73 -10.13 10.91
C ARG A 33 6.18 -8.83 10.26
N MET A 34 6.46 -8.87 8.96
CA MET A 34 6.86 -7.69 8.18
C MET A 34 5.79 -6.60 8.21
N ALA A 35 4.51 -6.97 8.04
CA ALA A 35 3.40 -6.02 8.14
C ALA A 35 3.31 -5.37 9.52
N ALA A 36 3.48 -6.15 10.59
CA ALA A 36 3.47 -5.62 11.96
C ALA A 36 4.63 -4.64 12.21
N ASP A 37 5.83 -4.96 11.74
CA ASP A 37 7.00 -4.08 11.85
C ASP A 37 6.79 -2.75 11.11
N LEU A 38 6.18 -2.80 9.92
CA LEU A 38 5.88 -1.62 9.12
C LEU A 38 4.82 -0.73 9.77
N ILE A 39 3.75 -1.31 10.30
CA ILE A 39 2.71 -0.59 11.06
C ILE A 39 3.28 0.01 12.34
N ALA A 40 4.24 -0.66 12.97
CA ALA A 40 4.93 -0.14 14.17
C ALA A 40 5.83 1.06 13.84
N GLN A 41 6.45 1.09 12.66
CA GLN A 41 7.30 2.19 12.18
C GLN A 41 6.48 3.40 11.74
N ASP A 42 5.33 3.18 11.09
CA ASP A 42 4.42 4.25 10.67
C ASP A 42 2.95 3.86 10.92
N ARG A 43 2.34 4.50 11.91
CA ARG A 43 0.93 4.25 12.27
C ARG A 43 -0.06 4.73 11.22
N ARG A 44 0.38 5.49 10.22
CA ARG A 44 -0.49 5.98 9.12
C ARG A 44 -0.39 5.12 7.87
N CYS A 45 0.48 4.10 7.84
CA CYS A 45 0.54 3.19 6.72
C CYS A 45 -0.54 2.09 6.79
N SER A 46 -1.01 1.68 5.62
CA SER A 46 -1.85 0.51 5.40
C SER A 46 -1.02 -0.56 4.69
N VAL A 47 -1.12 -1.81 5.14
CA VAL A 47 -0.37 -2.93 4.57
C VAL A 47 -1.34 -3.93 3.97
N ARG A 48 -1.10 -4.33 2.73
CA ARG A 48 -1.85 -5.37 2.02
C ARG A 48 -0.93 -6.55 1.74
N ILE A 49 -1.38 -7.76 2.06
CA ILE A 49 -0.67 -9.00 1.77
C ILE A 49 -1.44 -9.72 0.65
N THR A 50 -0.78 -9.98 -0.46
CA THR A 50 -1.34 -10.68 -1.63
C THR A 50 -0.60 -12.00 -1.83
N ALA A 51 -1.30 -13.11 -2.03
CA ALA A 51 -0.65 -14.38 -2.38
C ALA A 51 -0.11 -14.31 -3.83
N ALA A 52 1.14 -14.72 -4.02
CA ALA A 52 1.86 -14.69 -5.29
C ALA A 52 2.36 -16.10 -5.66
N SER A 53 2.84 -16.25 -6.90
CA SER A 53 3.29 -17.55 -7.44
C SER A 53 4.45 -18.19 -6.67
N ARG A 54 5.20 -17.42 -5.88
CA ARG A 54 6.36 -17.88 -5.09
C ARG A 54 6.28 -17.56 -3.60
N GLY A 55 5.11 -17.17 -3.08
CA GLY A 55 4.96 -16.76 -1.69
C GLY A 55 3.90 -15.67 -1.52
N PHE A 56 4.26 -14.60 -0.83
CA PHE A 56 3.36 -13.48 -0.53
C PHE A 56 4.02 -12.14 -0.86
N ASP A 57 3.30 -11.29 -1.59
CA ASP A 57 3.71 -9.90 -1.79
C ASP A 57 3.12 -9.04 -0.68
N VAL A 58 3.98 -8.27 -0.01
CA VAL A 58 3.57 -7.29 1.00
C VAL A 58 3.68 -5.90 0.40
N GLU A 59 2.53 -5.26 0.19
CA GLU A 59 2.36 -3.90 -0.33
C GLU A 59 2.09 -2.92 0.81
N VAL A 60 2.79 -1.78 0.83
CA VAL A 60 2.58 -0.71 1.83
C VAL A 60 2.09 0.56 1.15
N ALA A 61 0.96 1.08 1.60
CA ALA A 61 0.36 2.33 1.18
C ALA A 61 0.38 3.34 2.35
N ALA A 62 1.11 4.45 2.20
CA ALA A 62 1.16 5.56 3.17
C ALA A 62 0.17 6.68 2.84
#